data_AF-A0A0E0PYI0-F1
#
_entry.id   AF-A0A0E0PYI0-F1
#
_cell.length_a   1.000
_cell.length_b   1.000
_cell.length_c   1.000
_cell.angle_alpha   90.00
_cell.angle_beta   90.00
_cell.angle_gamma   90.00
#
_symmetry.space_group_name_H-M   'P 1'
#
loop_
_entity.id
_entity.type
_entity.pdbx_description
1 polymer ?
#
loop_
_entity_poly.entity_id
_entity_poly.type
_entity_poly.pdbx_seq_one_letter_code
_entity_poly.pdbx_strand_id
1 'polypeptide(L)'
;MDKGWMDLPRSTTEYRHGVNNFIEFAFTHSAKGNKILCPCKKEAFPEGAALPKNFYEAKKTVKSLGLGYINIHACENDCILFWKQYENYTSCPK
;
A
#
# COMPACT_ATOMS: atom_id res chain seq x y z
N MET A 1 -15.00 -0.04 12.30
CA MET A 1 -15.01 -0.89 11.11
C MET A 1 -14.31 -2.19 11.45
N ASP A 2 -14.90 -3.33 11.08
CA ASP A 2 -14.24 -4.62 11.20
C ASP A 2 -12.97 -4.64 10.33
N LYS A 3 -11.90 -5.23 10.87
CA LYS A 3 -10.57 -5.27 10.26
C LYS A 3 -10.20 -6.66 9.74
N GLY A 4 -11.01 -7.68 10.03
CA GLY A 4 -10.72 -9.07 9.65
C GLY A 4 -10.56 -9.28 8.14
N TRP A 5 -11.17 -8.43 7.32
CA TRP A 5 -11.02 -8.46 5.86
C TRP A 5 -9.58 -8.20 5.38
N MET A 6 -8.74 -7.53 6.17
CA MET A 6 -7.36 -7.23 5.79
C MET A 6 -6.45 -8.47 5.77
N ASP A 7 -6.82 -9.52 6.49
CA ASP A 7 -6.07 -10.78 6.54
C ASP A 7 -6.51 -11.76 5.45
N LEU A 8 -7.60 -11.46 4.73
CA LEU A 8 -8.12 -12.31 3.66
C LEU A 8 -7.28 -12.15 2.37
N PRO A 9 -7.18 -13.20 1.53
CA PRO A 9 -6.50 -13.09 0.26
C PRO A 9 -7.11 -11.99 -0.63
N ARG A 10 -6.25 -11.24 -1.32
CA ARG A 10 -6.66 -10.11 -2.17
C ARG A 10 -7.58 -10.49 -3.32
N SER A 11 -7.56 -11.76 -3.75
CA SER A 11 -8.44 -12.30 -4.78
C SER A 11 -9.88 -12.50 -4.32
N THR A 12 -10.16 -12.44 -3.00
CA THR A 12 -11.49 -12.71 -2.46
C THR A 12 -12.44 -11.52 -2.60
N THR A 13 -13.73 -11.82 -2.73
CA THR A 13 -14.80 -10.80 -2.76
C THR A 13 -14.90 -10.04 -1.44
N GLU A 14 -14.63 -10.71 -0.33
CA GLU A 14 -14.69 -10.16 1.02
C GLU A 14 -13.58 -9.11 1.22
N TYR A 15 -12.35 -9.39 0.76
CA TYR A 15 -11.27 -8.41 0.75
C TYR A 15 -11.66 -7.18 -0.09
N ARG A 16 -12.17 -7.40 -1.31
CA ARG A 16 -12.58 -6.29 -2.19
C ARG A 16 -13.69 -5.43 -1.59
N HIS A 17 -14.69 -6.06 -0.95
CA HIS A 17 -15.76 -5.34 -0.27
C HIS A 17 -15.23 -4.54 0.92
N GLY A 18 -14.37 -5.15 1.73
CA GLY A 18 -13.69 -4.48 2.84
C GLY A 18 -12.87 -3.27 2.39
N VAL A 19 -12.12 -3.38 1.29
CA VAL A 19 -11.39 -2.26 0.67
C VAL A 19 -12.33 -1.14 0.26
N ASN A 20 -13.42 -1.45 -0.45
CA ASN A 20 -14.36 -0.43 -0.92
C ASN A 20 -15.03 0.31 0.24
N ASN A 21 -15.48 -0.43 1.25
CA ASN A 21 -16.07 0.16 2.45
C ASN A 21 -15.05 1.03 3.21
N PHE A 22 -13.78 0.58 3.29
CA PHE A 22 -12.71 1.37 3.89
C PHE A 22 -12.44 2.66 3.12
N ILE A 23 -12.35 2.59 1.79
CA ILE A 23 -12.14 3.76 0.92
C ILE A 23 -13.28 4.75 1.14
N GLU A 24 -14.53 4.30 1.04
CA GLU A 24 -15.71 5.15 1.26
C GLU A 24 -15.65 5.82 2.64
N PHE A 25 -15.46 5.04 3.70
CA PHE A 25 -15.34 5.56 5.06
C PHE A 25 -14.20 6.59 5.19
N ALA A 26 -13.03 6.31 4.64
CA ALA A 26 -11.88 7.20 4.72
C ALA A 26 -12.10 8.50 3.93
N PHE A 27 -12.75 8.44 2.77
CA PHE A 27 -13.11 9.64 2.00
C PHE A 27 -14.18 10.47 2.70
N THR A 28 -15.17 9.84 3.34
CA THR A 28 -16.21 10.53 4.10
C THR A 28 -15.67 11.24 5.35
N HIS A 29 -14.73 10.62 6.07
CA HIS A 29 -14.34 11.09 7.40
C HIS A 29 -12.95 11.70 7.49
N SER A 30 -12.05 11.43 6.53
CA SER A 30 -10.63 11.78 6.64
C SER A 30 -10.03 12.42 5.39
N ALA A 31 -10.73 12.44 4.26
CA ALA A 31 -10.22 13.10 3.06
C ALA A 31 -10.35 14.63 3.14
N LYS A 32 -9.37 15.31 2.55
CA LYS A 32 -9.44 16.73 2.21
C LYS A 32 -9.52 16.84 0.69
N GLY A 33 -10.73 17.07 0.18
CA GLY A 33 -11.00 16.97 -1.26
C GLY A 33 -10.82 15.53 -1.75
N ASN A 34 -10.04 15.33 -2.81
CA ASN A 34 -9.77 14.01 -3.39
C ASN A 34 -8.53 13.31 -2.82
N LYS A 35 -8.05 13.73 -1.64
CA LYS A 35 -6.81 13.21 -1.03
C LYS A 35 -7.03 12.81 0.42
N ILE A 36 -6.56 11.63 0.78
CA ILE A 36 -6.40 11.20 2.17
C ILE A 36 -4.97 11.54 2.59
N LEU A 37 -4.81 12.28 3.68
CA LEU A 37 -3.49 12.59 4.23
C LEU A 37 -2.92 11.35 4.92
N CYS A 38 -1.62 11.05 4.72
CA CYS A 38 -1.01 9.97 5.50
C CYS A 38 -1.14 10.30 6.99
N PRO A 39 -1.55 9.35 7.84
CA PRO A 39 -1.48 9.50 9.30
C PRO A 39 -0.05 9.66 9.83
N CYS A 40 0.97 9.48 8.97
CA CYS A 40 2.37 9.77 9.23
C CYS A 40 2.54 11.21 9.76
N LYS A 41 2.64 11.39 11.07
CA LYS A 41 2.97 12.69 11.66
C LYS A 41 4.45 12.98 11.44
N LYS A 42 4.79 14.24 11.16
CA LYS A 42 6.20 14.68 11.12
C LYS A 42 6.94 14.36 12.43
N GLU A 43 6.21 14.35 13.54
CA GLU A 43 6.69 13.95 14.88
C GLU A 43 7.19 12.51 14.97
N ALA A 44 6.77 11.62 14.06
CA ALA A 44 7.27 10.25 14.01
C ALA A 44 8.68 10.15 13.39
N PHE A 45 9.22 11.27 12.87
CA PHE A 45 10.53 11.34 12.25
C PHE A 45 11.47 12.19 13.10
N PRO A 46 12.80 11.95 13.00
CA PRO A 46 13.79 12.81 13.63
C PRO A 46 13.60 14.28 13.24
N GLU A 47 13.87 15.18 14.17
CA GLU A 47 13.79 16.61 13.92
C GLU A 47 14.72 17.00 12.76
N GLY A 48 14.19 17.75 11.79
CA GLY A 48 14.91 18.09 10.55
C GLY A 48 14.89 17.00 9.46
N ALA A 49 14.18 15.88 9.64
CA ALA A 49 14.00 14.88 8.59
C ALA A 49 13.28 15.49 7.37
N ALA A 50 14.01 15.62 6.26
CA ALA A 50 13.46 16.04 4.98
C ALA A 50 12.68 14.88 4.35
N LEU A 51 11.37 14.82 4.63
CA LEU A 51 10.51 13.85 3.97
C LEU A 51 10.40 14.16 2.47
N PRO A 52 10.52 13.14 1.60
CA PRO A 52 10.33 13.33 0.19
C PRO A 52 8.94 13.89 -0.12
N LYS A 53 8.88 14.88 -1.01
CA LYS A 53 7.62 15.59 -1.32
C LYS A 53 6.64 14.74 -2.14
N ASN A 54 7.13 13.69 -2.80
CA ASN A 54 6.35 12.78 -3.62
C ASN A 54 7.07 11.43 -3.75
N PHE A 55 6.41 10.47 -4.41
CA PHE A 55 6.95 9.13 -4.63
C PHE A 55 8.27 9.13 -5.43
N TYR A 56 8.41 10.02 -6.41
CA TYR A 56 9.63 10.10 -7.24
C TYR A 56 10.85 10.49 -6.40
N GLU A 57 10.73 11.54 -5.59
CA GLU A 57 11.79 11.95 -4.67
C GLU A 57 12.10 10.84 -3.65
N ALA A 58 11.07 10.15 -3.14
CA ALA A 58 11.28 9.03 -2.22
C ALA A 58 12.09 7.91 -2.89
N LYS A 59 11.70 7.53 -4.11
CA LYS A 59 12.39 6.51 -4.91
C LYS A 59 13.83 6.92 -5.21
N LYS A 60 14.08 8.20 -5.52
CA LYS A 60 15.41 8.75 -5.75
C LYS A 60 16.28 8.69 -4.50
N THR A 61 15.73 9.04 -3.34
CA THR A 61 16.43 8.98 -2.05
C THR A 61 16.82 7.54 -1.69
N VAL A 62 15.90 6.58 -1.81
CA VAL A 62 16.19 5.15 -1.58
C VAL A 62 17.33 4.68 -2.49
N LYS A 63 17.26 5.04 -3.78
CA LYS A 63 18.31 4.73 -4.76
C LYS A 63 19.65 5.39 -4.42
N SER A 64 19.67 6.65 -4.00
CA SER A 64 20.92 7.36 -3.66
C SER A 64 21.57 6.85 -2.38
N LEU A 65 20.78 6.32 -1.45
CA LEU A 65 21.27 5.69 -0.22
C LEU A 65 21.83 4.27 -0.46
N GLY A 66 21.80 3.76 -1.69
CA GLY A 66 22.24 2.40 -1.99
C GLY A 66 21.33 1.32 -1.42
N LEU A 67 20.13 1.68 -0.94
CA LEU A 67 19.12 0.74 -0.49
C LEU A 67 18.52 0.08 -1.74
N GLY A 68 18.88 -1.17 -1.98
CA GLY A 68 18.28 -1.98 -3.04
C GLY A 68 16.77 -2.10 -2.84
N TYR A 69 16.02 -2.16 -3.93
CA TYR A 69 14.60 -2.52 -3.91
C TYR A 69 14.42 -3.92 -4.50
N ILE A 70 13.61 -4.73 -3.83
CA ILE A 70 13.15 -6.00 -4.37
C ILE A 70 11.89 -5.70 -5.18
N ASN A 71 11.93 -5.95 -6.49
CA ASN A 71 10.73 -5.88 -7.31
C ASN A 71 9.95 -7.17 -7.13
N ILE A 72 8.73 -7.05 -6.63
CA ILE A 72 7.81 -8.18 -6.53
C ILE A 72 6.88 -8.09 -7.73
N HIS A 73 6.82 -9.16 -8.52
CA HIS A 73 5.92 -9.23 -9.66
C HIS A 73 4.46 -9.27 -9.17
N ALA A 74 3.59 -8.57 -9.89
CA ALA A 74 2.15 -8.64 -9.68
C ALA A 74 1.52 -9.59 -10.71
N CYS A 75 0.47 -10.30 -10.31
CA CYS A 75 -0.38 -11.00 -11.26
C CYS A 75 -1.11 -9.99 -12.17
N GLU A 76 -1.55 -10.44 -13.36
CA GLU A 76 -2.49 -9.69 -14.19
C GLU A 76 -3.66 -9.10 -13.39
N ASN A 77 -4.04 -7.86 -13.69
CA ASN A 77 -5.04 -7.07 -12.97
C ASN A 77 -4.72 -6.81 -11.48
N ASP A 78 -3.45 -6.97 -11.07
CA ASP A 78 -2.94 -6.69 -9.73
C ASP A 78 -3.63 -7.49 -8.59
N CYS A 79 -4.23 -8.65 -8.92
CA CYS A 79 -4.98 -9.46 -7.96
C CYS A 79 -4.13 -9.94 -6.77
N ILE A 80 -2.87 -10.30 -7.03
CA ILE A 80 -1.90 -10.68 -6.00
C ILE A 80 -0.51 -10.14 -6.35
N LEU A 81 0.32 -9.99 -5.31
CA LEU A 81 1.77 -9.90 -5.45
C LEU A 81 2.34 -11.30 -5.23
N PHE A 82 3.33 -11.72 -6.02
CA PHE A 82 4.06 -12.97 -5.84
C PHE A 82 5.00 -12.87 -4.63
N TRP A 83 4.40 -12.80 -3.44
CA TRP A 83 5.06 -12.60 -2.15
C TRP A 83 4.52 -13.55 -1.09
N LYS A 84 5.36 -13.91 -0.11
CA LYS A 84 5.04 -14.83 1.00
C LYS A 84 4.46 -16.14 0.46
N GLN A 85 3.20 -16.44 0.76
CA GLN A 85 2.52 -17.67 0.35
C GLN A 85 2.40 -17.86 -1.17
N TYR A 86 2.58 -16.77 -1.95
CA TYR A 86 2.52 -16.79 -3.41
C TYR A 86 3.88 -16.61 -4.08
N GLU A 87 5.00 -16.69 -3.34
CA GLU A 87 6.35 -16.45 -3.89
C GLU A 87 6.69 -17.39 -5.06
N ASN A 88 6.23 -18.64 -5.01
CA ASN A 88 6.50 -19.65 -6.04
C ASN A 88 5.41 -19.75 -7.12
N TYR A 89 4.43 -18.85 -7.13
CA TYR A 89 3.35 -18.91 -8.12
C TYR A 89 3.80 -18.28 -9.44
N THR A 90 3.44 -18.92 -10.55
CA THR A 90 3.73 -18.41 -11.91
C THR A 90 2.50 -17.85 -12.61
N SER A 91 1.32 -18.04 -12.04
CA SER A 91 0.03 -17.61 -12.56
C SER A 91 -0.89 -17.15 -11.42
N CYS A 92 -1.92 -16.38 -11.74
CA CYS A 92 -2.93 -16.02 -10.75
C CYS A 92 -3.62 -17.26 -10.17
N PRO A 93 -3.78 -17.35 -8.84
CA PRO A 93 -4.78 -18.24 -8.28
C PRO A 93 -6.17 -17.82 -8.80
N LYS A 94 -6.98 -18.81 -9.17
CA LYS A 94 -8.40 -18.62 -9.48
C LYS A 94 -9.21 -18.43 -8.21
#